data_AF-A0A2T6KZ48-F1
#
_entry.id   AF-A0A2T6KZ48-F1
#
_cell.length_a   1.000
_cell.length_b   1.000
_cell.length_c   1.000
_cell.angle_alpha   90.00
_cell.angle_beta   90.00
_cell.angle_gamma   90.00
#
_symmetry.space_group_name_H-M   'P 1'
#
loop_
_entity.id
_entity.type
_entity.pdbx_description
1 polymer ?
#
loop_
_entity_poly.entity_id
_entity_poly.type
_entity_poly.pdbx_seq_one_letter_code
_entity_poly.pdbx_strand_id
1 'polypeptide(L)'
;MAALGSYYDFRDGWQAYSARTELGTLTTSIVTRPDWLDLALPIGKDLDGLRLDTAPVPRPTLGVAELDAALRRVAEVERFGTTLVNRDLYRLVELKIGRGGMTGRLALTDFVHYALTLDLLENELIDAVARKPRPVRGDLPLRDRYLPDLSAVLDVGARLCAGGALALTAIARPRTWRHEGDYLLLIQARSNQVLNGSRRLSVIPKGFHGPLVDIADDAPIGATLAREMEEELFGRTEVDSTIGESRQADPMHLSRLSEPMAWLMERTDEQVWRMECTGFGYNLLTGNYEFASLVVIDDEEWWTRFGGQIEANWESNNLRRYSSRDRILLDTLAHDPAWSTEGLFALLQGFRRLTEIGEGRVDLPAVEWGI
;
A
#
# COMPACT_ATOMS: atom_id res chain seq x y z
N MET A 1 -2.64 -16.60 7.97
CA MET A 1 -3.77 -16.17 8.82
C MET A 1 -4.01 -17.01 10.07
N ALA A 2 -4.13 -18.34 9.99
CA ALA A 2 -4.44 -19.16 11.17
C ALA A 2 -3.53 -18.92 12.40
N ALA A 3 -2.23 -18.74 12.20
CA ALA A 3 -1.28 -18.45 13.29
C ALA A 3 -1.54 -17.11 13.99
N LEU A 4 -1.77 -16.03 13.23
CA LEU A 4 -2.03 -14.70 13.79
C LEU A 4 -3.44 -14.61 14.41
N GLY A 5 -4.43 -15.28 13.82
CA GLY A 5 -5.78 -15.35 14.37
C GLY A 5 -5.85 -16.09 15.72
N SER A 6 -4.89 -16.98 16.01
CA SER A 6 -4.75 -17.57 17.36
C SER A 6 -3.92 -16.73 18.32
N TYR A 7 -3.11 -15.81 17.82
CA TYR A 7 -2.23 -14.97 18.64
C TYR A 7 -2.97 -13.73 19.18
N TYR A 8 -3.82 -13.12 18.35
CA TYR A 8 -4.61 -11.95 18.72
C TYR A 8 -6.05 -12.31 19.06
N ASP A 9 -6.55 -11.72 20.14
CA ASP A 9 -7.95 -11.79 20.54
C ASP A 9 -8.73 -10.63 19.90
N PHE A 10 -9.53 -10.94 18.89
CA PHE A 10 -10.35 -9.97 18.15
C PHE A 10 -11.63 -9.65 18.93
N ARG A 11 -11.83 -8.36 19.24
CA ARG A 11 -12.95 -7.85 20.05
C ARG A 11 -13.40 -6.47 19.58
N ASP A 12 -14.52 -5.99 20.09
CA ASP A 12 -15.01 -4.61 19.89
C ASP A 12 -15.19 -4.20 18.41
N GLY A 13 -15.58 -5.15 17.56
CA GLY A 13 -15.82 -4.93 16.13
C GLY A 13 -14.55 -4.91 15.26
N TRP A 14 -13.39 -5.23 15.83
CA TRP A 14 -12.15 -5.45 15.09
C TRP A 14 -12.04 -6.88 14.64
N GLN A 15 -11.80 -7.11 13.35
CA GLN A 15 -11.51 -8.42 12.80
C GLN A 15 -10.49 -8.34 11.67
N ALA A 16 -9.90 -9.48 11.33
CA ALA A 16 -9.13 -9.62 10.11
C ALA A 16 -10.07 -9.53 8.89
N TYR A 17 -9.71 -8.72 7.91
CA TYR A 17 -10.48 -8.54 6.70
C TYR A 17 -10.59 -9.87 5.94
N SER A 18 -11.82 -10.24 5.63
CA SER A 18 -12.13 -11.34 4.74
C SER A 18 -13.06 -10.87 3.64
N ALA A 19 -13.07 -11.58 2.53
CA ALA A 19 -14.06 -11.36 1.49
C ALA A 19 -14.45 -12.67 0.82
N ARG A 20 -15.70 -12.75 0.38
CA ARG A 20 -16.26 -13.85 -0.37
C ARG A 20 -16.47 -13.42 -1.82
N THR A 21 -16.06 -14.27 -2.73
CA THR A 21 -16.33 -14.17 -4.17
C THR A 21 -16.98 -15.46 -4.68
N GLU A 22 -17.12 -15.63 -5.99
CA GLU A 22 -17.70 -16.85 -6.58
C GLU A 22 -16.79 -18.08 -6.32
N LEU A 23 -15.48 -17.90 -6.31
CA LEU A 23 -14.50 -18.99 -6.08
C LEU A 23 -14.29 -19.36 -4.61
N GLY A 24 -14.62 -18.49 -3.65
CA GLY A 24 -14.50 -18.82 -2.23
C GLY A 24 -14.27 -17.64 -1.30
N THR A 25 -13.75 -17.94 -0.11
CA THR A 25 -13.42 -16.95 0.91
C THR A 25 -11.93 -16.69 0.95
N LEU A 26 -11.57 -15.42 0.85
CA LEU A 26 -10.22 -14.88 0.99
C LEU A 26 -10.09 -14.25 2.38
N THR A 27 -8.93 -14.35 3.00
CA THR A 27 -8.66 -13.72 4.31
C THR A 27 -7.27 -13.13 4.31
N THR A 28 -7.16 -11.89 4.76
CA THR A 28 -5.91 -11.12 4.82
C THR A 28 -5.53 -10.89 6.29
N SER A 29 -4.27 -10.55 6.58
CA SER A 29 -3.83 -10.08 7.90
C SER A 29 -4.12 -8.60 8.15
N ILE A 30 -4.89 -7.93 7.30
CA ILE A 30 -5.35 -6.56 7.58
C ILE A 30 -6.44 -6.62 8.63
N VAL A 31 -6.23 -5.98 9.77
CA VAL A 31 -7.25 -5.78 10.79
C VAL A 31 -7.95 -4.46 10.54
N THR A 32 -9.28 -4.51 10.50
CA THR A 32 -10.14 -3.38 10.18
C THR A 32 -11.47 -3.51 10.92
N ARG A 33 -12.40 -2.59 10.63
CA ARG A 33 -13.76 -2.52 11.18
C ARG A 33 -14.72 -1.98 10.11
N PRO A 34 -16.06 -2.12 10.25
CA PRO A 34 -17.00 -1.79 9.18
C PRO A 34 -16.90 -0.33 8.71
N ASP A 35 -16.70 0.60 9.65
CA ASP A 35 -16.63 2.04 9.36
C ASP A 35 -15.38 2.44 8.57
N TRP A 36 -14.42 1.53 8.37
CA TRP A 36 -13.16 1.74 7.68
C TRP A 36 -13.12 1.08 6.29
N LEU A 37 -14.25 0.53 5.84
CA LEU A 37 -14.43 -0.11 4.54
C LEU A 37 -15.41 0.67 3.68
N ASP A 38 -15.33 0.48 2.36
CA ASP A 38 -16.19 1.14 1.37
C ASP A 38 -16.25 2.67 1.59
N LEU A 39 -15.08 3.27 1.89
CA LEU A 39 -14.95 4.65 2.34
C LEU A 39 -15.32 5.66 1.26
N ALA A 40 -14.92 5.39 0.01
CA ALA A 40 -15.10 6.28 -1.14
C ALA A 40 -14.67 7.73 -0.86
N LEU A 41 -13.58 7.89 -0.10
CA LEU A 41 -13.07 9.21 0.30
C LEU A 41 -12.15 9.74 -0.80
N PRO A 42 -12.42 10.90 -1.41
CA PRO A 42 -11.46 11.55 -2.29
C PRO A 42 -10.14 11.81 -1.55
N ILE A 43 -9.02 11.54 -2.22
CA ILE A 43 -7.68 11.81 -1.71
C ILE A 43 -6.91 12.67 -2.69
N GLY A 44 -6.15 13.63 -2.18
CA GLY A 44 -5.52 14.67 -2.97
C GLY A 44 -5.20 15.89 -2.12
N LYS A 45 -4.65 16.92 -2.76
CA LYS A 45 -4.29 18.15 -2.07
C LYS A 45 -5.54 18.77 -1.42
N ASP A 46 -5.45 19.03 -0.11
CA ASP A 46 -6.53 19.59 0.72
C ASP A 46 -7.80 18.74 0.85
N LEU A 47 -7.78 17.48 0.40
CA LEU A 47 -8.92 16.55 0.51
C LEU A 47 -8.85 15.64 1.73
N ASP A 48 -7.66 15.49 2.32
CA ASP A 48 -7.50 14.86 3.64
C ASP A 48 -6.95 15.83 4.70
N GLY A 49 -7.18 15.46 5.97
CA GLY A 49 -6.78 16.22 7.14
C GLY A 49 -5.58 15.61 7.87
N LEU A 50 -4.66 14.93 7.17
CA LEU A 50 -3.41 14.47 7.76
C LEU A 50 -2.46 15.65 7.92
N ARG A 51 -1.88 15.78 9.12
CA ARG A 51 -0.98 16.88 9.46
C ARG A 51 0.26 16.38 10.18
N LEU A 52 1.39 17.01 9.89
CA LEU A 52 2.64 16.75 10.60
C LEU A 52 2.57 17.32 12.03
N ASP A 53 2.89 16.46 12.98
CA ASP A 53 3.26 16.81 14.34
C ASP A 53 4.79 16.88 14.43
N THR A 54 5.30 18.05 14.81
CA THR A 54 6.73 18.32 14.93
C THR A 54 7.30 17.96 16.30
N ALA A 55 6.48 17.39 17.19
CA ALA A 55 6.93 16.94 18.50
C ALA A 55 8.04 15.87 18.36
N PRO A 56 9.15 16.00 19.10
CA PRO A 56 10.21 14.99 19.09
C PRO A 56 9.67 13.65 19.61
N VAL A 57 9.88 12.60 18.82
CA VAL A 57 9.51 11.24 19.22
C VAL A 57 10.71 10.54 19.86
N PRO A 58 10.59 10.06 21.10
CA PRO A 58 11.65 9.27 21.73
C PRO A 58 11.95 8.00 20.93
N ARG A 59 13.23 7.75 20.64
CA ARG A 59 13.67 6.48 20.05
C ARG A 59 13.71 5.41 21.15
N PRO A 60 13.02 4.27 20.99
CA PRO A 60 13.06 3.22 21.99
C PRO A 60 14.47 2.63 22.07
N THR A 61 14.89 2.22 23.28
CA THR A 61 16.11 1.45 23.46
C THR A 61 15.87 0.02 22.97
N LEU A 62 16.79 -0.51 22.17
CA LEU A 62 16.74 -1.91 21.71
C LEU A 62 17.14 -2.84 22.86
N GLY A 63 16.31 -3.84 23.15
CA GLY A 63 16.71 -4.98 23.96
C GLY A 63 17.64 -5.93 23.21
N VAL A 64 18.06 -7.00 23.89
CA VAL A 64 19.02 -7.98 23.34
C VAL A 64 18.44 -8.71 22.12
N ALA A 65 17.17 -9.15 22.20
CA ALA A 65 16.52 -9.87 21.10
C ALA A 65 16.36 -8.99 19.85
N GLU A 66 15.99 -7.72 20.06
CA GLU A 66 15.84 -6.75 18.98
C GLU A 66 17.20 -6.44 18.32
N LEU A 67 18.25 -6.28 19.13
CA LEU A 67 19.61 -6.06 18.64
C LEU A 67 20.11 -7.26 17.81
N ASP A 68 19.93 -8.49 18.30
CA ASP A 68 20.34 -9.70 17.58
C ASP A 68 19.59 -9.87 16.25
N ALA A 69 18.31 -9.51 16.20
CA ALA A 69 17.53 -9.54 14.97
C ALA A 69 17.98 -8.46 13.98
N ALA A 70 18.21 -7.23 14.46
CA ALA A 70 18.72 -6.13 13.64
C ALA A 70 20.11 -6.44 13.05
N LEU A 71 21.03 -6.99 13.86
CA LEU A 71 22.37 -7.37 13.41
C LEU A 71 22.31 -8.46 12.33
N ARG A 72 21.39 -9.43 12.46
CA ARG A 72 21.16 -10.44 11.41
C ARG A 72 20.68 -9.82 10.10
N ARG A 73 19.73 -8.88 10.17
CA ARG A 73 19.26 -8.16 8.97
C ARG A 73 20.39 -7.38 8.29
N VAL A 74 21.24 -6.68 9.05
CA VAL A 74 22.40 -5.96 8.49
C VAL A 74 23.38 -6.93 7.83
N ALA A 75 23.66 -8.07 8.48
CA ALA A 75 24.53 -9.10 7.91
C ALA A 75 23.95 -9.72 6.62
N GLU A 76 22.62 -9.88 6.51
CA GLU A 76 21.94 -10.31 5.29
C GLU A 76 22.08 -9.28 4.16
N VAL A 77 21.84 -7.99 4.45
CA VAL A 77 22.03 -6.88 3.50
C VAL A 77 23.44 -6.91 2.93
N GLU A 78 24.46 -7.02 3.79
CA GLU A 78 25.87 -7.10 3.38
C GLU A 78 26.15 -8.37 2.56
N ARG A 79 25.72 -9.54 3.05
CA ARG A 79 25.96 -10.84 2.41
C ARG A 79 25.37 -10.93 1.00
N PHE A 80 24.18 -10.37 0.79
CA PHE A 80 23.50 -10.41 -0.50
C PHE A 80 23.81 -9.19 -1.37
N GLY A 81 24.69 -8.29 -0.93
CA GLY A 81 25.05 -7.09 -1.67
C GLY A 81 23.85 -6.17 -1.95
N THR A 82 22.84 -6.18 -1.07
CA THR A 82 21.67 -5.31 -1.23
C THR A 82 21.98 -3.94 -0.64
N THR A 83 21.44 -2.87 -1.24
CA THR A 83 21.58 -1.52 -0.70
C THR A 83 20.42 -1.20 0.24
N LEU A 84 20.73 -0.83 1.49
CA LEU A 84 19.76 -0.28 2.42
C LEU A 84 19.86 1.25 2.41
N VAL A 85 18.92 1.93 1.76
CA VAL A 85 18.87 3.40 1.69
C VAL A 85 17.99 3.93 2.81
N ASN A 86 18.53 4.83 3.64
CA ASN A 86 17.73 5.48 4.67
C ASN A 86 16.96 6.67 4.07
N ARG A 87 15.64 6.69 4.28
CA ARG A 87 14.75 7.77 3.85
C ARG A 87 13.82 8.15 4.99
N ASP A 88 13.33 9.38 4.98
CA ASP A 88 12.34 9.84 5.95
C ASP A 88 10.99 9.19 5.63
N LEU A 89 10.27 8.82 6.69
CA LEU A 89 8.92 8.25 6.63
C LEU A 89 8.00 9.00 7.58
N TYR A 90 6.70 8.96 7.28
CA TYR A 90 5.69 9.32 8.26
C TYR A 90 5.24 8.09 9.04
N ARG A 91 5.34 8.18 10.37
CA ARG A 91 4.61 7.29 11.27
C ARG A 91 3.28 7.90 11.68
N LEU A 92 2.26 7.07 11.79
CA LEU A 92 0.96 7.48 12.29
C LEU A 92 1.02 7.67 13.80
N VAL A 93 0.48 8.78 14.29
CA VAL A 93 0.34 9.09 15.73
C VAL A 93 -1.12 9.01 16.15
N GLU A 94 -2.02 9.49 15.27
CA GLU A 94 -3.45 9.50 15.49
C GLU A 94 -4.17 9.45 14.15
N LEU A 95 -5.30 8.74 14.08
CA LEU A 95 -6.17 8.72 12.91
C LEU A 95 -7.63 8.66 13.33
N LYS A 96 -8.44 9.48 12.67
CA LYS A 96 -9.89 9.34 12.62
C LYS A 96 -10.27 9.25 11.14
N ILE A 97 -10.84 8.12 10.78
CA ILE A 97 -11.28 7.84 9.41
C ILE A 97 -12.67 7.20 9.44
N GLY A 98 -13.47 7.58 8.46
CA GLY A 98 -14.77 7.01 8.15
C GLY A 98 -15.34 7.71 6.91
N ARG A 99 -16.54 7.33 6.48
CA ARG A 99 -17.17 7.92 5.27
C ARG A 99 -17.31 9.45 5.29
N GLY A 100 -17.25 10.08 6.47
CA GLY A 100 -17.31 11.53 6.62
C GLY A 100 -15.97 12.26 6.42
N GLY A 101 -14.86 11.54 6.24
CA GLY A 101 -13.54 12.12 6.01
C GLY A 101 -12.42 11.43 6.77
N MET A 102 -11.20 11.93 6.55
CA MET A 102 -9.98 11.46 7.17
C MET A 102 -9.25 12.63 7.82
N THR A 103 -8.90 12.50 9.10
CA THR A 103 -8.04 13.46 9.83
C THR A 103 -7.06 12.70 10.71
N GLY A 104 -5.87 13.24 10.90
CA GLY A 104 -4.87 12.54 11.70
C GLY A 104 -3.60 13.34 11.92
N ARG A 105 -2.74 12.79 12.78
CA ARG A 105 -1.41 13.33 13.06
C ARG A 105 -0.36 12.32 12.67
N LEU A 106 0.67 12.83 12.01
CA LEU A 106 1.85 12.10 11.60
C LEU A 106 3.06 12.62 12.37
N ALA A 107 4.07 11.80 12.56
CA ALA A 107 5.39 12.26 13.02
C ALA A 107 6.46 11.68 12.11
N LEU A 108 7.63 12.30 12.09
CA LEU A 108 8.76 11.78 11.33
C LEU A 108 9.40 10.56 12.01
N THR A 109 9.83 9.64 11.18
CA THR A 109 10.74 8.54 11.50
C THR A 109 11.63 8.30 10.27
N ASP A 110 12.55 7.34 10.36
CA ASP A 110 13.40 6.95 9.24
C ASP A 110 13.24 5.47 8.88
N PHE A 111 13.50 5.13 7.61
CA PHE A 111 13.32 3.79 7.07
C PHE A 111 14.23 2.77 7.75
N VAL A 112 15.46 3.12 8.12
CA VAL A 112 16.38 2.21 8.81
C VAL A 112 15.82 1.82 10.19
N HIS A 113 15.25 2.76 10.93
CA HIS A 113 14.59 2.45 12.20
C HIS A 113 13.44 1.47 12.02
N TYR A 114 12.62 1.63 10.97
CA TYR A 114 11.56 0.68 10.63
C TYR A 114 12.11 -0.69 10.20
N ALA A 115 13.05 -0.71 9.26
CA ALA A 115 13.62 -1.91 8.65
C ALA A 115 14.37 -2.81 9.66
N LEU A 116 14.90 -2.22 10.74
CA LEU A 116 15.62 -2.94 11.81
C LEU A 116 14.74 -3.22 13.03
N THR A 117 13.44 -2.93 12.98
CA THR A 117 12.50 -3.20 14.09
C THR A 117 11.24 -3.91 13.59
N LEU A 118 10.19 -3.16 13.24
CA LEU A 118 8.86 -3.67 12.92
C LEU A 118 8.85 -4.52 11.63
N ASP A 119 9.71 -4.20 10.67
CA ASP A 119 9.86 -4.99 9.43
C ASP A 119 10.36 -6.42 9.68
N LEU A 120 10.96 -6.68 10.84
CA LEU A 120 11.46 -8.01 11.23
C LEU A 120 10.35 -8.96 11.68
N LEU A 121 9.15 -8.43 12.01
CA LEU A 121 8.04 -9.20 12.57
C LEU A 121 7.45 -10.23 11.59
N GLU A 122 7.50 -9.96 10.29
CA GLU A 122 7.03 -10.90 9.28
C GLU A 122 7.98 -12.11 9.20
N ASN A 123 9.29 -11.87 9.09
CA ASN A 123 10.29 -12.93 9.01
C ASN A 123 10.32 -13.76 10.31
N GLU A 124 10.20 -13.11 11.47
CA GLU A 124 10.07 -13.83 12.75
C GLU A 124 8.87 -14.80 12.73
N LEU A 125 7.72 -14.34 12.24
CA LEU A 125 6.53 -15.19 12.15
C LEU A 125 6.73 -16.36 11.17
N ILE A 126 7.31 -16.10 9.99
CA ILE A 126 7.59 -17.14 9.00
C ILE A 126 8.50 -18.22 9.60
N ASP A 127 9.60 -17.81 10.24
CA ASP A 127 10.54 -18.72 10.92
C ASP A 127 9.87 -19.52 12.03
N ALA A 128 9.05 -18.86 12.85
CA ALA A 128 8.33 -19.52 13.94
C ALA A 128 7.31 -20.54 13.42
N VAL A 129 6.53 -20.19 12.39
CA VAL A 129 5.55 -21.10 11.77
C VAL A 129 6.23 -22.30 11.13
N ALA A 130 7.40 -22.12 10.51
CA ALA A 130 8.17 -23.22 9.93
C ALA A 130 8.64 -24.24 11.00
N ARG A 131 8.88 -23.80 12.24
CA ARG A 131 9.24 -24.67 13.37
C ARG A 131 8.02 -25.23 14.10
N LYS A 132 6.98 -24.40 14.25
CA LYS A 132 5.76 -24.69 15.02
C LYS A 132 4.57 -24.04 14.32
N PRO A 133 3.65 -24.81 13.71
CA PRO A 133 2.56 -24.26 12.88
C PRO A 133 1.62 -23.26 13.58
N ARG A 134 1.56 -23.28 14.91
CA ARG A 134 0.78 -22.37 15.75
C ARG A 134 1.67 -21.79 16.84
N PRO A 135 2.48 -20.76 16.54
CA PRO A 135 3.25 -20.07 17.56
C PRO A 135 2.31 -19.40 18.56
N VAL A 136 2.67 -19.44 19.83
CA VAL A 136 1.98 -18.75 20.93
C VAL A 136 2.87 -17.64 21.49
N ARG A 137 2.34 -16.83 22.40
CA ARG A 137 3.17 -15.88 23.16
C ARG A 137 4.36 -16.59 23.80
N GLY A 138 5.53 -15.96 23.73
CA GLY A 138 6.81 -16.52 24.10
C GLY A 138 7.58 -17.15 22.94
N ASP A 139 6.91 -17.54 21.85
CA ASP A 139 7.59 -18.08 20.65
C ASP A 139 8.04 -16.97 19.67
N LEU A 140 7.56 -15.73 19.86
CA LEU A 140 7.74 -14.60 18.95
C LEU A 140 8.27 -13.37 19.73
N PRO A 141 9.54 -13.36 20.15
CA PRO A 141 10.06 -12.35 21.08
C PRO A 141 9.95 -10.90 20.58
N LEU A 142 10.14 -10.64 19.28
CA LEU A 142 9.95 -9.30 18.70
C LEU A 142 8.47 -8.93 18.69
N ARG A 143 7.58 -9.85 18.29
CA ARG A 143 6.14 -9.59 18.32
C ARG A 143 5.61 -9.39 19.74
N ASP A 144 6.03 -10.21 20.69
CA ASP A 144 5.70 -10.06 22.11
C ASP A 144 6.15 -8.71 22.67
N ARG A 145 7.21 -8.13 22.09
CA ARG A 145 7.73 -6.82 22.46
C ARG A 145 6.97 -5.66 21.81
N TYR A 146 6.72 -5.75 20.51
CA TYR A 146 6.22 -4.61 19.71
C TYR A 146 4.72 -4.64 19.45
N LEU A 147 4.12 -5.82 19.26
CA LEU A 147 2.70 -6.04 18.99
C LEU A 147 2.16 -7.22 19.82
N PRO A 148 2.25 -7.16 21.17
CA PRO A 148 1.85 -8.27 22.03
C PRO A 148 0.37 -8.63 21.91
N ASP A 149 -0.50 -7.65 21.70
CA ASP A 149 -1.95 -7.81 21.61
C ASP A 149 -2.57 -6.81 20.64
N LEU A 150 -3.88 -6.97 20.43
CA LEU A 150 -4.67 -6.07 19.60
C LEU A 150 -4.65 -4.63 20.14
N SER A 151 -4.60 -4.42 21.46
CA SER A 151 -4.52 -3.06 22.02
C SER A 151 -3.22 -2.37 21.60
N ALA A 152 -2.09 -3.07 21.60
CA ALA A 152 -0.82 -2.54 21.07
C ALA A 152 -0.88 -2.30 19.55
N VAL A 153 -1.56 -3.15 18.78
CA VAL A 153 -1.76 -2.92 17.32
C VAL A 153 -2.50 -1.60 17.08
N LEU A 154 -3.53 -1.32 17.87
CA LEU A 154 -4.40 -0.15 17.71
C LEU A 154 -3.82 1.15 18.30
N ASP A 155 -2.92 1.06 19.29
CA ASP A 155 -2.23 2.22 19.86
C ASP A 155 -1.06 2.68 18.98
N VAL A 156 -1.41 3.26 17.82
CA VAL A 156 -0.44 3.75 16.83
C VAL A 156 0.45 4.88 17.37
N GLY A 157 -0.03 5.64 18.35
CA GLY A 157 0.74 6.69 19.02
C GLY A 157 1.89 6.15 19.88
N ALA A 158 1.70 4.99 20.51
CA ALA A 158 2.70 4.38 21.39
C ALA A 158 3.76 3.52 20.67
N ARG A 159 3.66 3.31 19.35
CA ARG A 159 4.57 2.45 18.59
C ARG A 159 5.01 3.04 17.26
N LEU A 160 6.10 2.52 16.71
CA LEU A 160 6.45 2.80 15.31
C LEU A 160 5.39 2.18 14.40
N CYS A 161 4.49 3.00 13.88
CA CYS A 161 3.48 2.60 12.89
C CYS A 161 3.77 3.35 11.60
N ALA A 162 4.80 2.91 10.88
CA ALA A 162 5.07 3.36 9.52
C ALA A 162 4.21 2.53 8.56
N GLY A 163 3.70 3.15 7.52
CA GLY A 163 2.74 2.51 6.62
C GLY A 163 2.65 3.29 5.33
N GLY A 164 1.66 2.99 4.52
CA GLY A 164 1.64 3.51 3.16
C GLY A 164 0.27 3.52 2.52
N ALA A 165 0.29 3.90 1.25
CA ALA A 165 -0.84 3.77 0.36
C ALA A 165 -0.46 2.87 -0.81
N LEU A 166 -1.47 2.18 -1.28
CA LEU A 166 -1.42 1.40 -2.49
C LEU A 166 -2.76 1.48 -3.18
N ALA A 167 -2.74 1.56 -4.50
CA ALA A 167 -3.95 1.75 -5.27
C ALA A 167 -4.11 0.70 -6.37
N LEU A 168 -5.34 0.24 -6.55
CA LEU A 168 -5.72 -0.37 -7.82
C LEU A 168 -5.81 0.76 -8.87
N THR A 169 -5.00 0.69 -9.92
CA THR A 169 -5.11 1.63 -11.04
C THR A 169 -6.01 1.07 -12.13
N ALA A 170 -7.04 1.83 -12.49
CA ALA A 170 -8.02 1.54 -13.53
C ALA A 170 -8.01 2.65 -14.59
N ILE A 171 -7.73 2.31 -15.85
CA ILE A 171 -7.57 3.28 -16.94
C ILE A 171 -8.57 2.97 -18.05
N ALA A 172 -9.46 3.92 -18.36
CA ALA A 172 -10.47 3.75 -19.39
C ALA A 172 -9.83 3.57 -20.76
N ARG A 173 -10.22 2.52 -21.46
CA ARG A 173 -9.85 2.27 -22.85
C ARG A 173 -11.06 2.42 -23.76
N PRO A 174 -10.89 3.03 -24.95
CA PRO A 174 -11.94 3.11 -25.93
C PRO A 174 -12.31 1.74 -26.44
N ARG A 175 -13.57 1.60 -26.85
CA ARG A 175 -14.01 0.46 -27.65
C ARG A 175 -13.15 0.36 -28.91
N THR A 176 -12.64 -0.83 -29.17
CA THR A 176 -11.94 -1.15 -30.41
C THR A 176 -12.73 -2.18 -31.22
N TRP A 177 -12.24 -2.55 -32.39
CA TRP A 177 -12.80 -3.68 -33.13
C TRP A 177 -12.59 -5.03 -32.44
N ARG A 178 -11.68 -5.12 -31.45
CA ARG A 178 -11.34 -6.35 -30.72
C ARG A 178 -12.09 -6.51 -29.40
N HIS A 179 -12.52 -5.41 -28.78
CA HIS A 179 -13.16 -5.44 -27.46
C HIS A 179 -14.01 -4.19 -27.22
N GLU A 180 -15.02 -4.34 -26.36
CA GLU A 180 -15.79 -3.21 -25.82
C GLU A 180 -14.91 -2.26 -24.99
N GLY A 181 -15.41 -1.05 -24.74
CA GLY A 181 -14.75 -0.13 -23.81
C GLY A 181 -14.73 -0.73 -22.40
N ASP A 182 -13.58 -0.62 -21.73
CA ASP A 182 -13.35 -1.18 -20.41
C ASP A 182 -12.37 -0.33 -19.61
N TYR A 183 -12.06 -0.74 -18.38
CA TYR A 183 -10.87 -0.29 -17.68
C TYR A 183 -9.77 -1.33 -17.81
N LEU A 184 -8.58 -0.86 -18.18
CA LEU A 184 -7.33 -1.58 -17.96
C LEU A 184 -6.98 -1.52 -16.48
N LEU A 185 -6.90 -2.69 -15.84
CA LEU A 185 -6.40 -2.87 -14.49
C LEU A 185 -4.93 -3.27 -14.51
N LEU A 186 -4.13 -2.60 -13.68
CA LEU A 186 -2.69 -2.83 -13.57
C LEU A 186 -2.34 -3.59 -12.29
N ILE A 187 -1.55 -4.66 -12.43
CA ILE A 187 -1.14 -5.54 -11.32
C ILE A 187 0.36 -5.78 -11.44
N GLN A 188 1.10 -5.54 -10.38
CA GLN A 188 2.54 -5.73 -10.34
C GLN A 188 2.88 -7.10 -9.74
N ALA A 189 3.81 -7.82 -10.35
CA ALA A 189 4.48 -8.97 -9.73
C ALA A 189 5.94 -8.59 -9.42
N ARG A 190 6.32 -8.53 -8.13
CA ARG A 190 7.68 -8.11 -7.75
C ARG A 190 8.74 -9.09 -8.26
N SER A 191 9.87 -8.53 -8.71
CA SER A 191 11.01 -9.29 -9.25
C SER A 191 11.83 -9.99 -8.14
N ASN A 192 12.68 -10.94 -8.51
CA ASN A 192 13.44 -11.81 -7.58
C ASN A 192 14.61 -11.10 -6.84
N GLN A 193 14.76 -9.77 -6.91
CA GLN A 193 16.00 -9.07 -6.51
C GLN A 193 15.88 -8.18 -5.25
N VAL A 194 14.75 -8.19 -4.52
CA VAL A 194 14.53 -7.35 -3.32
C VAL A 194 14.43 -8.19 -2.04
N LEU A 195 15.00 -7.69 -0.93
CA LEU A 195 15.21 -8.39 0.35
C LEU A 195 13.95 -8.97 1.01
N ASN A 196 12.74 -8.51 0.67
CA ASN A 196 11.48 -9.02 1.23
C ASN A 196 10.44 -9.29 0.14
N GLY A 197 9.83 -10.49 0.13
CA GLY A 197 8.62 -10.79 -0.65
C GLY A 197 8.82 -11.21 -2.11
N SER A 198 9.72 -12.16 -2.38
CA SER A 198 9.92 -12.70 -3.73
C SER A 198 8.61 -13.20 -4.36
N ARG A 199 8.33 -12.75 -5.59
CA ARG A 199 7.17 -13.12 -6.44
C ARG A 199 5.78 -12.71 -5.92
N ARG A 200 5.68 -11.74 -5.00
CA ARG A 200 4.36 -11.31 -4.54
C ARG A 200 3.62 -10.45 -5.57
N LEU A 201 2.32 -10.70 -5.73
CA LEU A 201 1.39 -9.85 -6.47
C LEU A 201 0.96 -8.68 -5.59
N SER A 202 0.86 -7.50 -6.18
CA SER A 202 0.31 -6.30 -5.56
C SER A 202 -0.40 -5.45 -6.60
N VAL A 203 -1.33 -4.61 -6.15
CA VAL A 203 -1.79 -3.47 -6.93
C VAL A 203 -0.68 -2.42 -7.05
N ILE A 204 -0.81 -1.51 -8.01
CA ILE A 204 0.17 -0.48 -8.34
C ILE A 204 -0.58 0.83 -8.68
N PRO A 205 -0.12 2.00 -8.19
CA PRO A 205 1.09 2.24 -7.42
C PRO A 205 1.06 1.73 -5.98
N LYS A 206 2.25 1.59 -5.36
CA LYS A 206 2.41 1.29 -3.93
C LYS A 206 3.64 1.99 -3.36
N GLY A 207 3.47 2.70 -2.25
CA GLY A 207 4.57 3.38 -1.57
C GLY A 207 4.41 3.44 -0.07
N PHE A 208 5.54 3.53 0.64
CA PHE A 208 5.52 4.02 2.00
C PHE A 208 5.11 5.49 2.00
N HIS A 209 4.33 5.87 3.01
CA HIS A 209 4.00 7.26 3.24
C HIS A 209 5.21 7.97 3.83
N GLY A 210 5.73 8.94 3.11
CA GLY A 210 6.90 9.70 3.49
C GLY A 210 7.02 10.99 2.69
N PRO A 211 7.75 11.98 3.22
CA PRO A 211 8.00 13.22 2.52
C PRO A 211 8.90 13.00 1.31
N LEU A 212 8.72 13.85 0.29
CA LEU A 212 9.63 13.95 -0.83
C LEU A 212 10.61 15.12 -0.62
N VAL A 213 10.07 16.33 -0.40
CA VAL A 213 10.87 17.51 -0.07
C VAL A 213 10.20 18.36 1.00
N ASP A 214 8.90 18.64 0.86
CA ASP A 214 8.17 19.45 1.83
C ASP A 214 7.46 18.54 2.84
N ILE A 215 8.05 18.47 4.03
CA ILE A 215 7.62 17.58 5.09
C ILE A 215 6.18 17.87 5.56
N ALA A 216 5.67 19.09 5.41
CA ALA A 216 4.30 19.40 5.81
C ALA A 216 3.32 19.22 4.65
N ASP A 217 3.70 19.68 3.46
CA ASP A 217 2.83 19.64 2.28
C ASP A 217 2.73 18.24 1.65
N ASP A 218 3.69 17.34 1.93
CA ASP A 218 3.67 15.93 1.48
C ASP A 218 2.92 15.00 2.45
N ALA A 219 2.37 15.53 3.55
CA ALA A 219 1.60 14.76 4.55
C ALA A 219 0.25 14.17 4.05
N PRO A 220 -0.45 14.77 3.07
CA PRO A 220 -1.64 14.15 2.48
C PRO A 220 -1.30 12.87 1.71
N ILE A 221 -2.14 11.85 1.83
CA ILE A 221 -1.85 10.53 1.24
C ILE A 221 -1.84 10.57 -0.29
N GLY A 222 -2.59 11.50 -0.88
CA GLY A 222 -2.60 11.74 -2.32
C GLY A 222 -1.25 12.18 -2.88
N ALA A 223 -0.42 12.87 -2.08
CA ALA A 223 0.93 13.26 -2.49
C ALA A 223 1.83 12.03 -2.67
N THR A 224 1.73 11.05 -1.76
CA THR A 224 2.42 9.77 -1.89
C THR A 224 1.99 9.03 -3.14
N LEU A 225 0.69 8.85 -3.37
CA LEU A 225 0.21 8.13 -4.57
C LEU A 225 0.61 8.84 -5.87
N ALA A 226 0.51 10.17 -5.93
CA ALA A 226 0.93 10.93 -7.10
C ALA A 226 2.43 10.72 -7.41
N ARG A 227 3.28 10.77 -6.39
CA ARG A 227 4.71 10.48 -6.52
C ARG A 227 4.95 9.06 -7.03
N GLU A 228 4.30 8.07 -6.43
CA GLU A 228 4.46 6.66 -6.85
C GLU A 228 3.91 6.40 -8.26
N MET A 229 2.87 7.11 -8.71
CA MET A 229 2.41 7.03 -10.11
C MET A 229 3.51 7.52 -11.07
N GLU A 230 4.13 8.66 -10.78
CA GLU A 230 5.22 9.20 -11.59
C GLU A 230 6.43 8.24 -11.65
N GLU A 231 6.80 7.64 -10.50
CA GLU A 231 7.96 6.75 -10.38
C GLU A 231 7.71 5.34 -10.97
N GLU A 232 6.56 4.73 -10.65
CA GLU A 232 6.30 3.33 -10.96
C GLU A 232 5.56 3.10 -12.28
N LEU A 233 4.74 4.05 -12.75
CA LEU A 233 3.92 3.88 -13.96
C LEU A 233 4.44 4.65 -15.18
N PHE A 234 5.10 5.80 -14.97
CA PHE A 234 5.51 6.69 -16.05
C PHE A 234 7.02 6.74 -16.27
N GLY A 235 7.74 5.76 -15.72
CA GLY A 235 9.12 5.45 -16.09
C GLY A 235 10.17 6.47 -15.66
N ARG A 236 9.85 7.38 -14.73
CA ARG A 236 10.85 8.31 -14.20
C ARG A 236 11.72 7.61 -13.17
N THR A 237 13.01 7.43 -13.49
CA THR A 237 14.00 6.89 -12.55
C THR A 237 14.09 7.80 -11.32
N GLU A 238 13.74 7.24 -10.15
CA GLU A 238 13.82 7.82 -8.81
C GLU A 238 13.64 9.35 -8.78
N VAL A 239 12.39 9.80 -8.66
CA VAL A 239 12.08 11.21 -8.32
C VAL A 239 12.85 11.61 -7.05
N ASP A 240 13.18 10.63 -6.20
CA ASP A 240 14.00 10.72 -5.00
C ASP A 240 15.46 10.21 -5.24
N SER A 241 16.23 10.95 -6.02
CA SER A 241 17.65 10.63 -6.27
C SER A 241 18.52 10.93 -5.05
N THR A 242 18.53 10.05 -4.06
CA THR A 242 19.47 10.09 -2.92
C THR A 242 20.89 9.64 -3.29
N ILE A 243 21.13 9.26 -4.55
CA ILE A 243 22.41 8.76 -5.06
C ILE A 243 23.15 9.81 -5.94
N GLY A 244 22.59 11.02 -6.13
CA GLY A 244 23.20 12.10 -6.94
C GLY A 244 23.40 13.43 -6.20
N GLU A 245 24.42 14.21 -6.57
CA GLU A 245 24.86 15.47 -5.94
C GLU A 245 23.86 16.66 -6.00
N SER A 246 22.60 16.45 -6.39
CA SER A 246 21.60 17.53 -6.48
C SER A 246 20.23 17.11 -5.97
N ARG A 247 19.92 17.53 -4.73
CA ARG A 247 18.54 17.51 -4.21
C ARG A 247 17.77 18.66 -4.85
N GLN A 248 16.73 18.34 -5.61
CA GLN A 248 15.88 19.33 -6.25
C GLN A 248 14.88 19.89 -5.25
N ALA A 249 14.56 21.18 -5.35
CA ALA A 249 13.64 21.84 -4.42
C ALA A 249 12.16 21.48 -4.64
N ASP A 250 11.77 21.12 -5.87
CA ASP A 250 10.42 20.66 -6.21
C ASP A 250 10.49 19.60 -7.34
N PRO A 251 10.61 18.31 -6.99
CA PRO A 251 10.70 17.23 -7.97
C PRO A 251 9.40 16.96 -8.74
N MET A 252 8.26 17.36 -8.17
CA MET A 252 6.90 17.22 -8.71
C MET A 252 6.42 18.47 -9.45
N HIS A 253 7.29 19.47 -9.63
CA HIS A 253 7.00 20.66 -10.45
C HIS A 253 6.55 20.25 -11.86
N LEU A 254 5.47 20.87 -12.37
CA LEU A 254 4.82 20.51 -13.65
C LEU A 254 5.80 20.38 -14.83
N SER A 255 6.81 21.26 -14.92
CA SER A 255 7.81 21.21 -16.00
C SER A 255 8.77 20.02 -15.96
N ARG A 256 8.71 19.20 -14.91
CA ARG A 256 9.56 18.02 -14.69
C ARG A 256 8.79 16.72 -14.77
N LEU A 257 7.46 16.78 -14.58
CA LEU A 257 6.60 15.62 -14.67
C LEU A 257 6.69 15.01 -16.07
N SER A 258 6.54 13.69 -16.12
CA SER A 258 6.23 12.98 -17.36
C SER A 258 5.00 13.60 -18.03
N GLU A 259 4.95 13.57 -19.37
CA GLU A 259 3.77 14.04 -20.11
C GLU A 259 2.43 13.44 -19.60
N PRO A 260 2.31 12.13 -19.34
CA PRO A 260 1.09 11.54 -18.79
C PRO A 260 0.70 12.14 -17.44
N MET A 261 1.67 12.33 -16.54
CA MET A 261 1.40 12.84 -15.20
C MET A 261 1.10 14.34 -15.21
N ALA A 262 1.84 15.13 -15.98
CA ALA A 262 1.58 16.55 -16.18
C ALA A 262 0.14 16.78 -16.66
N TRP A 263 -0.31 15.99 -17.64
CA TRP A 263 -1.67 16.09 -18.17
C TRP A 263 -2.74 15.84 -17.08
N LEU A 264 -2.50 14.89 -16.18
CA LEU A 264 -3.40 14.58 -15.05
C LEU A 264 -3.37 15.71 -14.01
N MET A 265 -2.17 16.14 -13.58
CA MET A 265 -2.01 17.17 -12.54
C MET A 265 -2.55 18.54 -12.96
N GLU A 266 -2.55 18.85 -14.26
CA GLU A 266 -3.16 20.09 -14.80
C GLU A 266 -4.70 20.07 -14.75
N ARG A 267 -5.33 18.91 -14.51
CA ARG A 267 -6.78 18.73 -14.50
C ARG A 267 -7.27 18.42 -13.09
N THR A 268 -8.13 19.29 -12.59
CA THR A 268 -8.84 19.12 -11.30
C THR A 268 -10.23 18.52 -11.45
N ASP A 269 -10.63 18.14 -12.67
CA ASP A 269 -11.94 17.54 -12.94
C ASP A 269 -11.94 16.06 -12.57
N GLU A 270 -12.74 15.69 -11.57
CA GLU A 270 -12.93 14.31 -11.12
C GLU A 270 -13.55 13.39 -12.20
N GLN A 271 -14.13 13.96 -13.26
CA GLN A 271 -14.60 13.20 -14.42
C GLN A 271 -13.46 12.76 -15.35
N VAL A 272 -12.28 13.39 -15.23
CA VAL A 272 -11.09 13.01 -15.99
C VAL A 272 -10.32 11.93 -15.26
N TRP A 273 -9.99 12.18 -14.00
CA TRP A 273 -9.31 11.23 -13.15
C TRP A 273 -9.56 11.54 -11.68
N ARG A 274 -9.42 10.53 -10.84
CA ARG A 274 -9.65 10.64 -9.40
C ARG A 274 -8.82 9.63 -8.64
N MET A 275 -8.52 9.98 -7.40
CA MET A 275 -7.95 9.07 -6.42
C MET A 275 -8.91 9.00 -5.23
N GLU A 276 -9.19 7.80 -4.77
CA GLU A 276 -10.07 7.57 -3.62
C GLU A 276 -9.42 6.58 -2.64
N CYS A 277 -9.50 6.87 -1.34
CA CYS A 277 -9.32 5.86 -0.31
C CYS A 277 -10.60 5.03 -0.20
N THR A 278 -10.47 3.73 -0.47
CA THR A 278 -11.58 2.77 -0.47
C THR A 278 -11.66 2.01 0.85
N GLY A 279 -10.54 1.81 1.52
CA GLY A 279 -10.51 1.18 2.83
C GLY A 279 -9.23 1.45 3.62
N PHE A 280 -9.27 1.16 4.90
CA PHE A 280 -8.13 1.31 5.80
C PHE A 280 -8.01 0.13 6.76
N GLY A 281 -6.78 -0.21 7.16
CA GLY A 281 -6.54 -1.16 8.23
C GLY A 281 -5.08 -1.29 8.63
N TYR A 282 -4.84 -2.15 9.62
CA TYR A 282 -3.50 -2.44 10.14
C TYR A 282 -3.05 -3.83 9.76
N ASN A 283 -1.89 -3.96 9.12
CA ASN A 283 -1.35 -5.24 8.73
C ASN A 283 -0.69 -5.95 9.91
N LEU A 284 -1.25 -7.05 10.38
CA LEU A 284 -0.69 -7.80 11.51
C LEU A 284 0.65 -8.46 11.21
N LEU A 285 1.04 -8.64 9.95
CA LEU A 285 2.36 -9.19 9.61
C LEU A 285 3.48 -8.23 10.02
N THR A 286 3.33 -6.96 9.67
CA THR A 286 4.36 -5.91 9.79
C THR A 286 4.09 -4.89 10.89
N GLY A 287 2.82 -4.74 11.32
CA GLY A 287 2.36 -3.65 12.17
C GLY A 287 2.03 -2.36 11.41
N ASN A 288 2.13 -2.36 10.08
CA ASN A 288 1.95 -1.15 9.29
C ASN A 288 0.47 -0.77 9.19
N TYR A 289 0.21 0.50 8.88
CA TYR A 289 -1.10 0.93 8.40
C TYR A 289 -1.13 0.86 6.87
N GLU A 290 -2.30 0.58 6.31
CA GLU A 290 -2.49 0.41 4.87
C GLU A 290 -3.71 1.23 4.41
N PHE A 291 -3.48 2.23 3.54
CA PHE A 291 -4.53 2.93 2.82
C PHE A 291 -4.82 2.24 1.48
N ALA A 292 -5.82 1.36 1.49
CA ALA A 292 -6.33 0.76 0.26
C ALA A 292 -7.02 1.84 -0.57
N SER A 293 -6.53 2.04 -1.79
CA SER A 293 -6.95 3.15 -2.65
C SER A 293 -7.34 2.66 -4.05
N LEU A 294 -8.03 3.52 -4.79
CA LEU A 294 -8.40 3.34 -6.18
C LEU A 294 -7.98 4.60 -6.94
N VAL A 295 -7.23 4.43 -8.02
CA VAL A 295 -6.95 5.48 -9.00
C VAL A 295 -7.75 5.14 -10.24
N VAL A 296 -8.61 6.07 -10.69
CA VAL A 296 -9.35 5.92 -11.94
C VAL A 296 -8.97 7.05 -12.89
N ILE A 297 -8.62 6.70 -14.12
CA ILE A 297 -8.45 7.64 -15.23
C ILE A 297 -9.58 7.32 -16.22
N ASP A 298 -10.59 8.19 -16.29
CA ASP A 298 -11.81 7.97 -17.06
C ASP A 298 -11.74 8.51 -18.49
N ASP A 299 -10.83 9.46 -18.74
CA ASP A 299 -10.66 10.06 -20.06
C ASP A 299 -9.93 9.12 -21.03
N GLU A 300 -10.65 8.63 -22.05
CA GLU A 300 -10.10 7.78 -23.11
C GLU A 300 -9.06 8.49 -24.00
N GLU A 301 -9.05 9.83 -24.04
CA GLU A 301 -8.01 10.61 -24.72
C GLU A 301 -6.66 10.35 -24.04
N TRP A 302 -6.64 10.27 -22.69
CA TRP A 302 -5.42 9.98 -21.95
C TRP A 302 -4.84 8.63 -22.38
N TRP A 303 -5.66 7.57 -22.46
CA TRP A 303 -5.20 6.26 -22.92
C TRP A 303 -4.69 6.31 -24.36
N THR A 304 -5.42 7.00 -25.24
CA THR A 304 -5.07 7.11 -26.66
C THR A 304 -3.72 7.79 -26.87
N ARG A 305 -3.40 8.79 -26.03
CA ARG A 305 -2.16 9.58 -26.13
C ARG A 305 -0.99 8.94 -25.39
N PHE A 306 -1.23 8.41 -24.20
CA PHE A 306 -0.18 8.06 -23.25
C PHE A 306 -0.16 6.59 -22.84
N GLY A 307 -1.15 5.78 -23.23
CA GLY A 307 -1.21 4.37 -22.85
C GLY A 307 -0.01 3.53 -23.30
N GLY A 308 0.71 3.98 -24.34
CA GLY A 308 1.96 3.39 -24.81
C GLY A 308 3.21 3.78 -24.00
N GLN A 309 3.11 4.77 -23.12
CA GLN A 309 4.19 5.25 -22.24
C GLN A 309 4.15 4.61 -20.85
N ILE A 310 3.15 3.76 -20.57
CA ILE A 310 3.10 3.01 -19.31
C ILE A 310 4.22 1.96 -19.33
N GLU A 311 5.32 2.29 -18.68
CA GLU A 311 6.50 1.45 -18.55
C GLU A 311 6.75 1.19 -17.07
N ALA A 312 6.73 -0.09 -16.71
CA ALA A 312 7.05 -0.53 -15.37
C ALA A 312 8.56 -0.31 -15.14
N ASN A 313 8.93 0.56 -14.20
CA ASN A 313 10.32 0.87 -13.89
C ASN A 313 11.12 -0.38 -13.44
N TRP A 314 12.45 -0.34 -13.45
CA TRP A 314 13.36 -1.51 -13.34
C TRP A 314 13.14 -2.44 -12.11
N GLU A 315 12.49 -2.01 -11.02
CA GLU A 315 12.06 -2.89 -9.91
C GLU A 315 10.82 -3.76 -10.23
N SER A 316 10.05 -3.35 -11.23
CA SER A 316 8.73 -3.86 -11.62
C SER A 316 8.78 -4.67 -12.93
N ASN A 317 9.71 -5.62 -13.00
CA ASN A 317 9.96 -6.47 -14.17
C ASN A 317 8.75 -7.31 -14.68
N ASN A 318 7.54 -7.21 -14.09
CA ASN A 318 6.34 -7.94 -14.51
C ASN A 318 5.04 -7.16 -14.21
N LEU A 319 4.80 -6.07 -14.92
CA LEU A 319 3.47 -5.44 -14.95
C LEU A 319 2.50 -6.27 -15.79
N ARG A 320 1.40 -6.68 -15.17
CA ARG A 320 0.32 -7.45 -15.78
C ARG A 320 -0.90 -6.57 -16.00
N ARG A 321 -1.60 -6.85 -17.08
CA ARG A 321 -2.73 -6.08 -17.60
C ARG A 321 -3.96 -6.95 -17.61
N TYR A 322 -5.03 -6.50 -16.98
CA TYR A 322 -6.31 -7.20 -16.94
C TYR A 322 -7.43 -6.29 -17.43
N SER A 323 -8.40 -6.87 -18.12
CA SER A 323 -9.64 -6.15 -18.46
C SER A 323 -10.56 -6.18 -17.25
N SER A 324 -11.17 -5.05 -16.90
CA SER A 324 -12.25 -4.97 -15.90
C SER A 324 -13.52 -5.72 -16.30
N ARG A 325 -13.58 -6.26 -17.53
CA ARG A 325 -14.69 -7.07 -18.04
C ARG A 325 -14.42 -8.58 -18.00
N ASP A 326 -13.23 -9.00 -17.58
CA ASP A 326 -12.89 -10.42 -17.50
C ASP A 326 -13.12 -10.96 -16.08
N ARG A 327 -14.41 -11.11 -15.74
CA ARG A 327 -14.85 -11.56 -14.40
C ARG A 327 -14.12 -12.81 -13.93
N ILE A 328 -14.05 -13.83 -14.80
CA ILE A 328 -13.51 -15.15 -14.46
C ILE A 328 -12.01 -15.06 -14.20
N LEU A 329 -11.27 -14.36 -15.06
CA LEU A 329 -9.83 -14.18 -14.87
C LEU A 329 -9.54 -13.36 -13.61
N LEU A 330 -10.33 -12.33 -13.33
CA LEU A 330 -10.15 -11.49 -12.14
C LEU A 330 -10.50 -12.21 -10.84
N ASP A 331 -11.53 -13.05 -10.82
CA ASP A 331 -11.82 -13.87 -9.63
C ASP A 331 -10.71 -14.91 -9.38
N THR A 332 -10.23 -15.53 -10.47
CA THR A 332 -9.09 -16.45 -10.43
C THR A 332 -7.83 -15.75 -9.93
N LEU A 333 -7.57 -14.53 -10.41
CA LEU A 333 -6.45 -13.71 -9.97
C LEU A 333 -6.54 -13.39 -8.48
N ALA A 334 -7.72 -13.02 -7.96
CA ALA A 334 -7.89 -12.73 -6.53
C ALA A 334 -7.57 -13.93 -5.62
N HIS A 335 -7.66 -15.16 -6.16
CA HIS A 335 -7.33 -16.41 -5.47
C HIS A 335 -5.87 -16.87 -5.68
N ASP A 336 -5.04 -16.10 -6.38
CA ASP A 336 -3.62 -16.43 -6.53
C ASP A 336 -2.90 -16.32 -5.16
N PRO A 337 -2.26 -17.40 -4.67
CA PRO A 337 -1.59 -17.38 -3.36
C PRO A 337 -0.37 -16.45 -3.32
N ALA A 338 0.07 -15.91 -4.46
CA ALA A 338 1.17 -14.96 -4.54
C ALA A 338 0.80 -13.56 -4.03
N TRP A 339 -0.47 -13.24 -3.78
CA TRP A 339 -0.84 -11.91 -3.30
C TRP A 339 -0.14 -11.52 -1.99
N SER A 340 0.37 -10.30 -1.95
CA SER A 340 0.60 -9.64 -0.68
C SER A 340 -0.75 -9.34 -0.02
N THR A 341 -0.74 -9.29 1.31
CA THR A 341 -1.95 -9.14 2.10
C THR A 341 -2.64 -7.80 1.80
N GLU A 342 -1.86 -6.73 1.87
CA GLU A 342 -2.31 -5.37 1.61
C GLU A 342 -2.74 -5.19 0.15
N GLY A 343 -2.02 -5.83 -0.79
CA GLY A 343 -2.36 -5.81 -2.21
C GLY A 343 -3.72 -6.45 -2.49
N LEU A 344 -4.00 -7.62 -1.88
CA LEU A 344 -5.29 -8.28 -2.00
C LEU A 344 -6.42 -7.47 -1.35
N PHE A 345 -6.15 -6.85 -0.20
CA PHE A 345 -7.11 -5.96 0.45
C PHE A 345 -7.50 -4.78 -0.46
N ALA A 346 -6.50 -4.11 -1.04
CA ALA A 346 -6.73 -3.00 -1.97
C ALA A 346 -7.42 -3.44 -3.28
N LEU A 347 -7.06 -4.61 -3.83
CA LEU A 347 -7.74 -5.18 -5.00
C LEU A 347 -9.24 -5.38 -4.74
N LEU A 348 -9.58 -6.03 -3.63
CA LEU A 348 -10.96 -6.40 -3.32
C LEU A 348 -11.83 -5.18 -2.99
N GLN A 349 -11.30 -4.20 -2.25
CA GLN A 349 -11.99 -2.92 -2.04
C GLN A 349 -12.10 -2.11 -3.35
N GLY A 350 -11.06 -2.13 -4.18
CA GLY A 350 -11.06 -1.53 -5.51
C GLY A 350 -12.11 -2.15 -6.42
N PHE A 351 -12.31 -3.47 -6.43
CA PHE A 351 -13.36 -4.12 -7.22
C PHE A 351 -14.76 -3.67 -6.83
N ARG A 352 -15.02 -3.56 -5.52
CA ARG A 352 -16.30 -3.07 -5.02
C ARG A 352 -16.54 -1.64 -5.48
N ARG A 353 -15.58 -0.75 -5.24
CA ARG A 353 -15.72 0.65 -5.62
C ARG A 353 -15.82 0.84 -7.14
N LEU A 354 -15.01 0.13 -7.92
CA LEU A 354 -15.04 0.22 -9.38
C LEU A 354 -16.34 -0.37 -9.97
N THR A 355 -16.99 -1.32 -9.29
CA THR A 355 -18.33 -1.80 -9.66
C THR A 355 -19.40 -0.70 -9.48
N GLU A 356 -19.27 0.13 -8.45
CA GLU A 356 -20.20 1.24 -8.19
C GLU A 356 -20.08 2.38 -9.22
N ILE A 357 -18.85 2.71 -9.63
CA ILE A 357 -18.57 3.90 -10.45
C ILE A 357 -18.28 3.59 -11.92
N GLY A 358 -17.97 2.35 -12.27
CA GLY A 358 -17.48 1.97 -13.59
C GLY A 358 -18.55 1.70 -14.65
N GLU A 359 -19.84 1.82 -14.28
CA GLU A 359 -21.00 1.68 -15.17
C GLU A 359 -20.91 0.49 -16.16
N GLY A 360 -21.03 0.76 -17.46
CA GLY A 360 -20.99 -0.26 -18.52
C GLY A 360 -19.60 -0.78 -18.86
N ARG A 361 -18.52 -0.31 -18.20
CA ARG A 361 -17.13 -0.73 -18.47
C ARG A 361 -16.67 -1.90 -17.61
N VAL A 362 -17.48 -2.31 -16.64
CA VAL A 362 -17.08 -3.31 -15.64
C VAL A 362 -17.94 -4.56 -15.71
N ASP A 363 -17.29 -5.69 -15.54
CA ASP A 363 -17.89 -6.98 -15.23
C ASP A 363 -16.94 -7.69 -14.25
N LEU A 364 -16.88 -7.14 -13.04
CA LEU A 364 -15.98 -7.57 -11.96
C LEU A 364 -16.63 -8.68 -11.12
N PRO A 365 -15.85 -9.53 -10.46
CA PRO A 365 -16.40 -10.50 -9.52
C PRO A 365 -17.13 -9.78 -8.38
N ALA A 366 -18.27 -10.33 -7.96
CA ALA A 366 -18.97 -9.83 -6.79
C ALA A 366 -18.11 -10.11 -5.54
N VAL A 367 -17.78 -9.06 -4.81
CA VAL A 367 -16.99 -9.14 -3.57
C VAL A 367 -17.88 -8.77 -2.41
N GLU A 368 -18.11 -9.69 -1.48
CA GLU A 368 -18.78 -9.41 -0.21
C GLU A 368 -17.75 -9.50 0.92
N TRP A 369 -17.41 -8.38 1.57
CA TRP A 369 -16.50 -8.45 2.70
C TRP A 369 -17.18 -9.01 3.95
N GLY A 370 -16.41 -9.72 4.76
CA GLY A 370 -16.80 -10.25 6.07
C GLY A 370 -15.80 -9.81 7.14
N ILE A 371 -16.32 -9.35 8.27
CA ILE A 371 -15.60 -8.87 9.46
C ILE A 371 -16.45 -9.06 10.70
#